data_AF-A0A6L7MJR2-F1
#
_entry.id   AF-A0A6L7MJR2-F1
#
_cell.length_a   1.000
_cell.length_b   1.000
_cell.length_c   1.000
_cell.angle_alpha   90.00
_cell.angle_beta   90.00
_cell.angle_gamma   90.00
#
_symmetry.space_group_name_H-M   'P 1'
#
loop_
_entity.id
_entity.type
_entity.pdbx_description
1 polymer ?
#
loop_
_entity_poly.entity_id
_entity_poly.type
_entity_poly.pdbx_seq_one_letter_code
_entity_poly.pdbx_strand_id
1 'polypeptide(L)' 'MTELLQRAFDRASRLPQQQQDDFARLMLAELDSEQRWQELFALPDSEELLERMADEALEAHRAGLTKSMDLDEL' A
#
# COMPACT_ATOMS: atom_id res chain seq x y z
N MET A 1 22.66 9.90 5.69
CA MET A 1 21.64 9.85 4.62
C MET A 1 22.19 8.98 3.51
N THR A 2 21.41 8.07 2.92
CA THR A 2 21.83 7.40 1.67
C THR A 2 21.84 8.42 0.53
N GLU A 3 22.60 8.17 -0.54
CA GLU A 3 22.64 9.09 -1.70
C GLU A 3 21.26 9.31 -2.32
N LEU A 4 20.44 8.25 -2.38
CA LEU A 4 19.09 8.32 -2.92
C LEU A 4 18.17 9.20 -2.07
N LEU A 5 18.19 9.01 -0.75
CA LEU A 5 17.38 9.80 0.17
C LEU A 5 17.82 11.27 0.16
N GLN A 6 19.13 11.55 0.05
CA GLN A 6 19.62 12.92 -0.10
C GLN A 6 19.07 13.59 -1.36
N ARG A 7 19.10 12.90 -2.51
CA ARG A 7 18.54 13.43 -3.76
C ARG A 7 17.05 13.71 -3.67
N ALA A 8 16.30 12.87 -2.95
CA ALA A 8 14.87 13.10 -2.72
C ALA A 8 14.62 14.38 -1.92
N PHE A 9 15.36 14.59 -0.82
CA PHE A 9 15.28 15.82 -0.03
C PHE A 9 15.74 17.06 -0.81
N ASP A 10 16.81 16.95 -1.60
CA ASP A 10 17.30 18.04 -2.45
C ASP A 10 16.26 18.43 -3.52
N ARG A 11 15.48 17.47 -4.02
CA ARG A 11 14.38 17.74 -4.96
C ARG A 11 13.19 18.37 -4.26
N ALA A 12 12.78 17.83 -3.12
CA ALA A 12 11.64 18.30 -2.35
C ALA A 12 11.85 19.73 -1.83
N SER A 13 13.05 20.04 -1.31
CA SER A 13 13.39 21.37 -0.77
C SER A 13 13.34 22.51 -1.81
N ARG A 14 13.33 22.19 -3.11
CA ARG A 14 13.18 23.18 -4.20
C ARG A 14 11.72 23.49 -4.54
N LEU A 15 10.76 22.77 -3.95
CA LEU A 15 9.33 23.03 -4.14
C LEU A 15 8.90 24.27 -3.33
N PRO A 16 7.78 24.93 -3.66
CA PRO A 16 7.14 25.90 -2.78
C PRO A 16 6.82 25.28 -1.41
N GLN A 17 6.89 26.08 -0.33
CA GLN A 17 6.72 25.60 1.04
C GLN A 17 5.46 24.73 1.24
N GLN A 18 4.33 25.15 0.69
CA GLN A 18 3.09 24.36 0.76
C GLN A 18 3.25 22.96 0.15
N GLN A 19 3.91 22.86 -1.01
CA GLN A 19 4.15 21.58 -1.68
C GLN A 19 5.20 20.73 -0.94
N GLN A 20 6.14 21.35 -0.23
CA GLN A 20 7.05 20.62 0.67
C GLN A 20 6.27 19.96 1.81
N ASP A 21 5.36 20.70 2.44
CA ASP A 21 4.52 20.19 3.53
C ASP A 21 3.56 19.11 3.04
N ASP A 22 2.97 19.26 1.85
CA ASP A 22 2.12 18.24 1.24
C ASP A 22 2.91 16.96 0.94
N PHE A 23 4.11 17.09 0.37
CA PHE A 23 5.00 15.96 0.13
C PHE A 23 5.43 15.27 1.43
N ALA A 24 5.78 16.04 2.46
CA ALA A 24 6.18 15.52 3.75
C ALA A 24 5.05 14.74 4.43
N ARG A 25 3.82 15.28 4.41
CA ARG A 25 2.63 14.59 4.93
C ARG A 25 2.37 13.28 4.21
N LEU A 26 2.43 13.28 2.87
CA LEU A 26 2.28 12.06 2.09
C LEU A 26 3.33 11.03 2.50
N MET A 27 4.61 11.42 2.57
CA MET A 27 5.68 10.45 2.83
C MET A 27 5.66 9.88 4.23
N LEU A 28 5.27 10.68 5.24
CA LEU A 28 5.06 10.18 6.59
C LEU A 28 3.89 9.18 6.63
N ALA A 29 2.78 9.48 5.96
CA ALA A 29 1.64 8.58 5.89
C ALA A 29 1.97 7.25 5.20
N GLU A 30 2.77 7.28 4.13
CA GLU A 30 3.25 6.06 3.45
C GLU A 30 4.16 5.24 4.36
N LEU A 31 5.12 5.86 5.06
CA LEU A 31 6.00 5.14 6.00
C LEU A 31 5.20 4.49 7.14
N ASP A 32 4.24 5.20 7.72
CA ASP A 32 3.36 4.64 8.75
C ASP A 32 2.49 3.52 8.19
N SER A 33 2.05 3.61 6.93
CA SER A 33 1.28 2.57 6.25
C SER A 33 2.10 1.30 6.05
N GLU A 34 3.32 1.43 5.53
CA GLU A 34 4.25 0.31 5.34
C GLU A 34 4.58 -0.37 6.66
N GLN A 35 4.79 0.41 7.73
CA GLN A 35 5.04 -0.15 9.05
C GLN A 35 3.83 -0.96 9.56
N ARG A 36 2.60 -0.44 9.45
CA ARG A 36 1.39 -1.17 9.86
C ARG A 36 1.24 -2.48 9.09
N TRP A 37 1.49 -2.47 7.77
CA TRP A 37 1.42 -3.69 6.98
C TRP A 37 2.47 -4.71 7.42
N GLN A 38 3.72 -4.30 7.63
CA GLN A 38 4.77 -5.19 8.12
C GLN A 38 4.39 -5.82 9.48
N GLU A 39 3.83 -5.03 10.39
CA GLU A 39 3.38 -5.52 11.70
C GLU A 39 2.24 -6.54 11.55
N LEU A 40 1.24 -6.27 10.71
CA LEU A 40 0.11 -7.18 10.46
C LEU A 40 0.56 -8.49 9.82
N PHE A 41 1.44 -8.45 8.82
CA PHE A 41 1.95 -9.65 8.15
C PHE A 41 2.93 -10.44 9.03
N ALA A 42 3.52 -9.84 10.05
CA ALA A 42 4.38 -10.55 11.00
C ALA A 42 3.59 -11.34 12.07
N LEU A 43 2.27 -11.11 12.20
CA LEU A 43 1.43 -11.86 13.13
C LEU A 43 1.26 -13.31 12.66
N PRO A 44 1.35 -14.32 13.56
CA PRO A 44 1.19 -15.72 13.20
C PRO A 44 -0.14 -16.04 12.50
N ASP A 45 -1.22 -15.40 12.93
CA ASP A 45 -2.57 -15.66 12.42
C ASP A 45 -2.82 -15.03 11.03
N SER A 46 -1.88 -14.23 10.51
CA SER A 46 -2.03 -13.55 9.22
C SER A 46 -2.03 -14.53 8.04
N GLU A 47 -1.23 -15.60 8.10
CA GLU A 47 -1.16 -16.62 7.07
C GLU A 47 -2.49 -17.38 6.95
N GLU A 48 -3.05 -17.84 8.07
CA GLU A 48 -4.34 -18.53 8.10
C GLU A 48 -5.48 -17.62 7.62
N LEU A 49 -5.47 -16.35 8.02
CA LEU A 49 -6.46 -15.38 7.54
C LEU A 49 -6.40 -15.21 6.03
N LEU A 50 -5.20 -15.06 5.46
CA LEU A 50 -5.01 -14.89 4.02
C LEU A 50 -5.38 -16.15 3.23
N GLU A 51 -5.06 -17.34 3.77
CA GLU A 51 -5.45 -18.62 3.18
C GLU A 51 -6.98 -18.73 3.11
N ARG A 52 -7.68 -18.42 4.21
CA ARG A 52 -9.14 -18.39 4.23
C ARG A 52 -9.72 -17.39 3.23
N MET A 53 -9.16 -16.19 3.13
CA MET A 53 -9.60 -15.19 2.16
C MET A 53 -9.43 -15.68 0.71
N ALA A 54 -8.34 -16.41 0.42
CA ALA A 54 -8.12 -17.00 -0.89
C ALA A 54 -9.13 -18.10 -1.20
N ASP A 55 -9.40 -19.00 -0.25
CA ASP A 55 -10.40 -20.05 -0.39
C ASP A 55 -11.80 -19.47 -0.61
N GLU A 56 -12.20 -18.46 0.16
CA GLU A 56 -13.47 -17.75 -0.01
C GLU A 56 -13.60 -17.13 -1.41
N ALA A 57 -12.54 -16.50 -1.91
CA ALA A 57 -12.54 -15.92 -3.26
C ALA A 57 -12.66 -16.99 -4.36
N LEU A 58 -11.97 -18.12 -4.21
CA LEU A 58 -12.05 -19.25 -5.15
C LEU A 58 -13.43 -19.90 -5.13
N GLU A 59 -14.03 -20.10 -3.96
CA GLU A 59 -15.39 -20.62 -3.83
C GLU A 59 -16.42 -19.66 -4.43
N ALA A 60 -16.29 -18.34 -4.17
CA ALA A 60 -17.15 -17.35 -4.79
C ALA A 60 -17.05 -17.39 -6.32
N HIS A 61 -15.84 -17.56 -6.87
CA HIS A 61 -15.64 -17.70 -8.31
C HIS A 61 -16.31 -18.96 -8.87
N ARG A 62 -16.09 -20.12 -8.22
CA ARG A 62 -16.71 -21.40 -8.59
C ARG A 62 -18.23 -21.35 -8.54
N ALA A 63 -18.78 -20.61 -7.57
CA ALA A 63 -20.22 -20.40 -7.42
C ALA A 63 -20.80 -19.36 -8.41
N GLY A 64 -19.99 -18.75 -9.27
CA GLY A 64 -20.43 -17.72 -10.22
C GLY A 64 -20.78 -16.38 -9.55
N LEU A 65 -20.31 -16.14 -8.33
CA LEU A 65 -20.54 -14.91 -7.55
C LEU A 65 -19.48 -13.83 -7.82
N THR A 66 -18.67 -14.01 -8.87
CA THR A 66 -17.65 -13.04 -9.27
C THR A 66 -18.04 -12.41 -10.61
N LYS A 67 -17.63 -11.16 -10.82
CA LYS A 67 -17.77 -10.47 -12.10
C LYS A 67 -16.47 -10.52 -12.88
N SER A 68 -16.57 -10.56 -14.21
CA SER A 68 -15.40 -10.34 -15.06
C SER A 68 -14.86 -8.93 -14.81
N MET A 69 -13.53 -8.79 -14.78
CA MET A 69 -12.90 -7.49 -14.64
C MET A 69 -12.96 -6.77 -15.99
N ASP A 70 -13.68 -5.67 -16.04
CA ASP A 70 -13.68 -4.73 -17.15
C ASP A 70 -12.71 -3.58 -16.83
N LEU A 71 -11.70 -3.39 -17.68
CA LEU A 71 -10.69 -2.34 -17.49
C LEU A 71 -11.20 -0.95 -17.89
N ASP A 72 -12.27 -0.89 -18.69
CA ASP A 72 -12.86 0.37 -19.13
C ASP A 72 -13.84 0.95 -18.09
N GLU A 73 -14.23 0.15 -17.08
CA GLU A 73 -15.10 0.53 -15.95
C GLU A 73 -14.34 0.81 -14.63
N LEU A 74 -13.00 0.85 -14.65
CA LEU A 74 -12.12 1.14 -13.51
C LEU A 74 -11.93 2.65 -13.28
#